data_AF-A0A0L9V3B2-F1
#
_entry.id   AF-A0A0L9V3B2-F1
#
_cell.length_a   1.000
_cell.length_b   1.000
_cell.length_c   1.000
_cell.angle_alpha   90.00
_cell.angle_beta   90.00
_cell.angle_gamma   90.00
#
_symmetry.space_group_name_H-M   'P 1'
#
loop_
_entity.id
_entity.type
_entity.pdbx_description
1 polymer ?
#
loop_
_entity_poly.entity_id
_entity_poly.type
_entity_poly.pdbx_seq_one_letter_code
_entity_poly.pdbx_strand_id
1 'polypeptide(L)'
;MTNHLVFCAFTVLALTCCLQFQAHASPSGSLIEHLSSLLKWRRSNSKTPQSDGNVLQFENGYVVETVVEGNDIGVVPHRIRVSAEYGELFAVDAINSNIVQITPPLSQYSRGRLVAGSFQGCTGHVDGKPSDSRFNHPKGITVDDKGNVYVADTQNLAIRKIGDAGVTTIAGGKSNVAGYRDGPSEDAKFSNDFDVVYVRPICSLLVIDRGNAALRQIILNQEDCNYQSSSISITDVLTVVGAVLVVYATYRFQQGFGSSFIPKTEYAEFYGSTEVPSYATSKSLKQRSKHRQREKVGHLLLEGVGAEKKPVKKRKNQLR
;
A
#
# COMPACT_ATOMS: atom_id res chain seq x y z
N MET A 1 57.98 -8.47 4.10
CA MET A 1 57.17 -7.27 4.49
C MET A 1 56.27 -6.88 3.32
N THR A 2 55.19 -7.63 3.07
CA THR A 2 54.41 -7.55 1.81
C THR A 2 52.91 -7.34 2.02
N ASN A 3 52.36 -7.74 3.17
CA ASN A 3 50.91 -7.78 3.36
C ASN A 3 50.27 -6.43 3.75
N HIS A 4 51.05 -5.45 4.24
CA HIS A 4 50.52 -4.13 4.59
C HIS A 4 50.17 -3.27 3.36
N LEU A 5 50.88 -3.44 2.24
CA LEU A 5 50.59 -2.73 0.98
C LEU A 5 49.22 -3.09 0.41
N VAL A 6 48.82 -4.37 0.50
CA VAL A 6 47.49 -4.84 0.05
C VAL A 6 46.39 -4.24 0.92
N PHE A 7 46.59 -4.16 2.23
CA PHE A 7 45.60 -3.59 3.15
C PHE A 7 45.38 -2.08 2.91
N CYS A 8 46.47 -1.33 2.66
CA CYS A 8 46.37 0.09 2.29
C CYS A 8 45.74 0.31 0.90
N ALA A 9 45.95 -0.60 -0.06
CA ALA A 9 45.30 -0.50 -1.37
C ALA A 9 43.77 -0.61 -1.25
N PHE A 10 43.27 -1.53 -0.41
CA PHE A 10 41.82 -1.68 -0.18
C PHE A 10 41.18 -0.51 0.57
N THR A 11 41.86 0.10 1.55
CA THR A 11 41.30 1.27 2.26
C THR A 11 41.24 2.52 1.37
N VAL A 12 42.22 2.73 0.49
CA VAL A 12 42.16 3.83 -0.50
C VAL A 12 41.04 3.60 -1.52
N LEU A 13 40.90 2.38 -2.05
CA LEU A 13 39.84 2.03 -3.00
C LEU A 13 38.43 2.26 -2.40
N ALA A 14 38.26 1.92 -1.12
CA ALA A 14 37.02 2.16 -0.39
C ALA A 14 36.70 3.66 -0.24
N LEU A 15 37.67 4.50 0.12
CA LEU A 15 37.43 5.96 0.23
C LEU A 15 37.17 6.64 -1.12
N THR A 16 37.78 6.17 -2.22
CA THR A 16 37.47 6.71 -3.56
C THR A 16 36.06 6.35 -4.05
N CYS A 17 35.45 5.28 -3.53
CA CYS A 17 34.09 4.88 -3.89
C CYS A 17 33.02 5.84 -3.34
N CYS A 18 33.28 6.47 -2.19
CA CYS A 18 32.32 7.34 -1.48
C CYS A 18 32.16 8.76 -2.07
N LEU A 19 32.82 9.11 -3.18
CA LEU A 19 32.80 10.45 -3.78
C LEU A 19 32.38 10.47 -5.26
N GLN A 20 31.74 9.40 -5.75
CA GLN A 20 31.27 9.27 -7.14
C GLN A 20 29.85 8.71 -7.27
N PHE A 21 28.89 9.25 -6.50
CA PHE A 21 27.45 8.98 -6.71
C PHE A 21 26.58 10.24 -6.64
N GLN A 22 26.78 11.13 -7.62
CA GLN A 22 25.81 12.18 -7.93
C GLN A 22 25.49 12.18 -9.43
N ALA A 23 24.92 11.06 -9.88
CA ALA A 23 24.53 10.81 -11.26
C ALA A 23 23.05 10.38 -11.32
N HIS A 24 22.14 11.34 -11.15
CA HIS A 24 20.74 11.13 -11.53
C HIS A 24 20.65 11.06 -13.05
N ALA A 25 20.73 9.85 -13.59
CA ALA A 25 20.43 9.57 -14.98
C ALA A 25 18.92 9.78 -15.21
N SER A 26 18.55 10.97 -15.69
CA SER A 26 17.23 11.20 -16.25
C SER A 26 16.99 10.20 -17.39
N PRO A 27 15.90 9.43 -17.42
CA PRO A 27 15.54 8.65 -18.59
C PRO A 27 15.24 9.64 -19.73
N SER A 28 16.16 9.75 -20.70
CA SER A 28 15.99 10.59 -21.88
C SER A 28 14.71 10.17 -22.61
N GLY A 29 13.73 11.06 -22.65
CA GLY A 29 12.35 10.69 -22.99
C GLY A 29 12.14 10.18 -24.41
N SER A 30 10.96 9.63 -24.64
CA SER A 30 10.40 9.36 -25.96
C SER A 30 10.16 10.68 -26.71
N LEU A 31 11.20 11.18 -27.36
CA LEU A 31 11.16 12.33 -28.26
C LEU A 31 10.39 12.00 -29.54
N ILE A 32 9.06 12.01 -29.47
CA ILE A 32 8.08 12.34 -30.53
C ILE A 32 6.69 12.34 -29.85
N GLU A 33 6.02 13.50 -29.86
CA GLU A 33 4.56 13.76 -29.78
C GLU A 33 4.34 15.28 -29.53
N HIS A 34 5.06 15.85 -28.56
CA HIS A 34 4.87 17.24 -28.09
C HIS A 34 5.27 18.38 -29.07
N LEU A 35 5.69 18.07 -30.30
CA LEU A 35 6.05 19.10 -31.29
C LEU A 35 4.83 19.81 -31.90
N SER A 36 3.63 19.22 -31.78
CA SER A 36 2.39 19.72 -32.38
C SER A 36 1.85 21.02 -31.74
N SER A 37 2.13 21.28 -30.46
CA SER A 37 1.74 22.52 -29.77
C SER A 37 2.79 23.63 -29.90
N LEU A 38 4.08 23.30 -29.71
CA LEU A 38 5.19 24.25 -29.71
C LEU A 38 5.32 25.05 -31.02
N LEU A 39 4.97 24.44 -32.17
CA LEU A 39 5.04 25.10 -33.48
C LEU A 39 4.02 26.24 -33.70
N LYS A 40 2.99 26.38 -32.85
CA LYS A 40 1.97 27.43 -33.00
C LYS A 40 2.38 28.79 -32.41
N TRP A 41 3.37 28.87 -31.53
CA TRP A 41 3.65 30.08 -30.74
C TRP A 41 5.01 30.72 -31.07
N ARG A 42 5.13 31.34 -32.25
CA ARG A 42 6.32 32.11 -32.62
C ARG A 42 6.08 33.62 -32.54
N ARG A 43 6.70 34.26 -31.53
CA ARG A 43 6.74 35.71 -31.22
C ARG A 43 5.41 36.34 -30.75
N SER A 44 5.38 36.67 -29.46
CA SER A 44 5.07 38.05 -29.04
C SER A 44 6.38 38.69 -28.56
N ASN A 45 6.52 40.01 -28.70
CA ASN A 45 7.75 40.74 -28.35
C ASN A 45 7.48 41.62 -27.11
N SER A 46 8.24 41.43 -26.03
CA SER A 46 7.95 42.06 -24.74
C SER A 46 8.20 43.58 -24.75
N LYS A 47 7.12 44.35 -24.78
CA LYS A 47 7.06 45.70 -24.22
C LYS A 47 6.24 45.65 -22.94
N THR A 48 6.83 46.10 -21.83
CA THR A 48 6.11 46.33 -20.58
C THR A 48 5.14 47.50 -20.72
N PRO A 49 3.83 47.33 -20.43
CA PRO A 49 2.91 48.46 -20.32
C PRO A 49 3.22 49.25 -19.05
N GLN A 50 3.29 50.57 -19.16
CA GLN A 50 3.29 51.45 -17.99
C GLN A 50 1.86 51.47 -17.43
N SER A 51 1.63 50.75 -16.33
CA SER A 51 0.29 50.48 -15.80
C SER A 51 -0.26 51.67 -15.02
N ASP A 52 -1.19 52.41 -15.63
CA ASP A 52 -2.07 53.34 -14.93
C ASP A 52 -3.44 52.65 -14.70
N GLY A 53 -3.97 52.76 -13.48
CA GLY A 53 -5.17 52.03 -13.04
C GLY A 53 -4.97 50.54 -12.66
N ASN A 54 -6.02 49.96 -12.06
CA ASN A 54 -6.09 48.57 -11.57
C ASN A 54 -6.20 47.54 -12.72
N VAL A 55 -5.18 47.44 -13.57
CA VAL A 55 -5.10 46.43 -14.62
C VAL A 55 -4.59 45.11 -14.02
N LEU A 56 -5.35 44.03 -14.18
CA LEU A 56 -4.93 42.68 -13.79
C LEU A 56 -3.74 42.23 -14.64
N GLN A 57 -2.57 42.09 -14.01
CA GLN A 57 -1.35 41.62 -14.66
C GLN A 57 -1.19 40.11 -14.44
N PHE A 58 -1.07 39.36 -15.53
CA PHE A 58 -0.80 37.92 -15.51
C PHE A 58 0.70 37.65 -15.67
N GLU A 59 1.23 36.70 -14.91
CA GLU A 59 2.59 36.21 -15.09
C GLU A 59 2.68 35.24 -16.27
N ASN A 60 3.71 35.39 -17.11
CA ASN A 60 3.90 34.56 -18.30
C ASN A 60 4.58 33.23 -17.95
N GLY A 61 4.07 32.12 -18.50
CA GLY A 61 4.68 30.79 -18.36
C GLY A 61 3.76 29.73 -17.77
N TYR A 62 2.66 30.15 -17.14
CA TYR A 62 1.61 29.25 -16.66
C TYR A 62 0.68 28.83 -17.82
N VAL A 63 0.41 27.53 -17.90
CA VAL A 63 -0.54 26.92 -18.84
C VAL A 63 -1.47 26.00 -18.04
N VAL A 64 -2.75 25.96 -18.41
CA VAL A 64 -3.77 25.10 -17.79
C VAL A 64 -4.27 24.12 -18.84
N GLU A 65 -4.13 22.82 -18.57
CA GLU A 65 -4.58 21.74 -19.44
C GLU A 65 -5.47 20.75 -18.67
N THR A 66 -6.57 20.31 -19.29
CA THR A 66 -7.46 19.29 -18.72
C THR A 66 -6.86 17.91 -18.92
N VAL A 67 -6.27 17.33 -17.86
CA VAL A 67 -5.59 16.03 -17.93
C VAL A 67 -6.53 14.81 -17.78
N VAL A 68 -7.67 14.98 -17.09
CA VAL A 68 -8.76 14.00 -16.95
C VAL A 68 -10.07 14.78 -16.77
N GLU A 69 -11.16 14.36 -17.40
CA GLU A 69 -12.50 14.87 -17.07
C GLU A 69 -13.16 13.99 -16.00
N GLY A 70 -13.73 14.62 -14.96
CA GLY A 70 -14.37 13.89 -13.85
C GLY A 70 -15.56 13.02 -14.30
N ASN A 71 -16.31 13.50 -15.30
CA ASN A 71 -17.46 12.80 -15.87
C ASN A 71 -17.08 11.45 -16.47
N ASP A 72 -15.96 11.38 -17.22
CA ASP A 72 -15.47 10.16 -17.88
C ASP A 72 -15.08 9.06 -16.88
N ILE A 73 -14.61 9.46 -15.69
CA ILE A 73 -14.23 8.53 -14.62
C ILE A 73 -15.35 8.28 -13.59
N GLY A 74 -16.50 8.95 -13.73
CA GLY A 74 -17.63 8.85 -12.79
C GLY A 74 -17.36 9.48 -11.42
N VAL A 75 -16.55 10.54 -11.35
CA VAL A 75 -16.12 11.21 -10.10
C VAL A 75 -16.37 12.72 -10.21
N VAL A 76 -16.96 13.31 -9.18
CA VAL A 76 -17.08 14.77 -9.01
C VAL A 76 -16.07 15.25 -7.96
N PRO A 77 -14.79 15.50 -8.32
CA PRO A 77 -13.73 15.76 -7.35
C PRO A 77 -13.89 17.13 -6.67
N HIS A 78 -14.16 17.12 -5.37
CA HIS A 78 -14.18 18.32 -4.52
C HIS A 78 -12.77 18.68 -3.99
N ARG A 79 -11.94 17.67 -3.73
CA ARG A 79 -10.55 17.82 -3.30
C ARG A 79 -9.72 16.63 -3.76
N ILE A 80 -8.44 16.86 -4.05
CA ILE A 80 -7.45 15.82 -4.34
C ILE A 80 -6.27 15.95 -3.36
N ARG A 81 -5.73 14.82 -2.89
CA ARG A 81 -4.48 14.74 -2.13
C ARG A 81 -3.53 13.73 -2.76
N VAL A 82 -2.27 14.12 -2.95
CA VAL A 82 -1.19 13.24 -3.42
C VAL A 82 -0.61 12.44 -2.26
N SER A 83 -0.46 11.12 -2.43
CA SER A 83 0.34 10.26 -1.55
C SER A 83 1.83 10.48 -1.79
N ALA A 84 2.61 10.57 -0.70
CA ALA A 84 4.04 10.89 -0.76
C ALA A 84 4.93 9.74 -1.26
N GLU A 85 4.44 8.50 -1.19
CA GLU A 85 5.27 7.30 -1.41
C GLU A 85 5.20 6.80 -2.88
N TYR A 86 4.01 6.82 -3.48
CA TYR A 86 3.74 6.30 -4.83
C TYR A 86 3.14 7.33 -5.81
N GLY A 87 2.94 8.58 -5.37
CA GLY A 87 2.35 9.65 -6.18
C GLY A 87 0.83 9.50 -6.46
N GLU A 88 0.20 8.46 -5.91
CA GLU A 88 -1.24 8.20 -6.09
C GLU A 88 -2.11 9.37 -5.62
N LEU A 89 -3.23 9.61 -6.32
CA LEU A 89 -4.14 10.71 -6.03
C LEU A 89 -5.40 10.19 -5.37
N PHE A 90 -5.65 10.63 -4.14
CA PHE A 90 -6.93 10.40 -3.46
C PHE A 90 -7.85 11.59 -3.67
N ALA A 91 -8.91 11.39 -4.45
CA ALA A 91 -9.99 12.32 -4.72
C ALA A 91 -11.17 12.09 -3.77
N VAL A 92 -11.79 13.18 -3.32
CA VAL A 92 -13.06 13.18 -2.59
C VAL A 92 -14.18 13.48 -3.57
N ASP A 93 -15.11 12.55 -3.74
CA ASP A 93 -16.39 12.84 -4.39
C ASP A 93 -17.40 13.25 -3.32
N ALA A 94 -17.61 14.57 -3.21
CA ALA A 94 -18.53 15.15 -2.24
C ALA A 94 -20.01 14.95 -2.62
N ILE A 95 -20.32 14.63 -3.89
CA ILE A 95 -21.69 14.48 -4.39
C ILE A 95 -22.14 13.03 -4.22
N ASN A 96 -21.36 12.08 -4.72
CA ASN A 96 -21.61 10.64 -4.58
C ASN A 96 -21.17 10.09 -3.21
N SER A 97 -20.61 10.95 -2.33
CA SER A 97 -20.12 10.62 -0.98
C SER A 97 -19.16 9.43 -0.95
N ASN A 98 -18.19 9.47 -1.86
CA ASN A 98 -17.21 8.41 -2.12
C ASN A 98 -15.78 8.94 -2.04
N ILE A 99 -14.84 8.07 -1.66
CA ILE A 99 -13.40 8.33 -1.70
C ILE A 99 -12.80 7.48 -2.80
N VAL A 100 -12.08 8.11 -3.73
CA VAL A 100 -11.66 7.50 -4.99
C VAL A 100 -10.17 7.70 -5.22
N GLN A 101 -9.47 6.64 -5.60
CA GLN A 101 -8.05 6.65 -5.98
C GLN A 101 -7.95 6.81 -7.50
N ILE A 102 -7.11 7.73 -7.96
CA ILE A 102 -6.77 7.92 -9.37
C ILE A 102 -5.26 7.70 -9.48
N THR A 103 -4.87 6.63 -10.16
CA THR A 103 -3.46 6.25 -10.33
C THR A 103 -2.84 7.04 -11.49
N PRO A 104 -1.71 7.75 -11.31
CA PRO A 104 -0.96 8.36 -12.41
C PRO A 104 -0.37 7.31 -13.38
N PRO A 105 0.01 7.69 -14.62
CA PRO A 105 -0.07 9.04 -15.20
C PRO A 105 -1.53 9.47 -15.46
N LEU A 106 -1.77 10.78 -15.37
CA LEU A 106 -3.07 11.37 -15.70
C LEU A 106 -3.23 11.51 -17.21
N SER A 107 -4.37 11.05 -17.73
CA SER A 107 -4.74 11.10 -19.14
C SER A 107 -6.25 10.87 -19.31
N GLN A 108 -6.76 11.10 -20.52
CA GLN A 108 -8.12 10.71 -20.95
C GLN A 108 -8.46 9.21 -20.80
N TYR A 109 -7.50 8.36 -20.41
CA TYR A 109 -7.70 6.93 -20.13
C TYR A 109 -7.51 6.55 -18.65
N SER A 110 -7.22 7.52 -17.77
CA SER A 110 -7.20 7.30 -16.32
C SER A 110 -8.57 6.84 -15.81
N ARG A 111 -8.60 6.16 -14.66
CA ARG A 111 -9.84 5.63 -14.06
C ARG A 111 -9.87 5.89 -12.57
N GLY A 112 -11.05 6.19 -12.04
CA GLY A 112 -11.31 6.21 -10.60
C GLY A 112 -11.51 4.79 -10.07
N ARG A 113 -10.74 4.40 -9.04
CA ARG A 113 -10.96 3.20 -8.24
C ARG A 113 -11.61 3.61 -6.92
N LEU A 114 -12.81 3.10 -6.62
CA LEU A 114 -13.45 3.32 -5.33
C LEU A 114 -12.54 2.76 -4.21
N VAL A 115 -12.13 3.63 -3.28
CA VAL A 115 -11.38 3.28 -2.07
C VAL A 115 -12.36 2.92 -0.96
N ALA A 116 -13.31 3.81 -0.70
CA ALA A 116 -14.34 3.63 0.32
C ALA A 116 -15.63 4.39 -0.02
N GLY A 117 -16.77 3.87 0.42
CA GLY A 117 -18.09 4.46 0.24
C GLY A 117 -19.06 3.50 -0.45
N SER A 118 -20.10 4.06 -1.07
CA SER A 118 -21.12 3.30 -1.79
C SER A 118 -20.92 3.37 -3.30
N PHE A 119 -20.76 2.22 -3.95
CA PHE A 119 -20.83 2.11 -5.42
C PHE A 119 -22.17 2.64 -6.00
N GLN A 120 -23.20 2.75 -5.18
CA GLN A 120 -24.52 3.28 -5.55
C GLN A 120 -24.72 4.77 -5.18
N GLY A 121 -23.68 5.46 -4.69
CA GLY A 121 -23.75 6.87 -4.28
C GLY A 121 -24.54 7.14 -2.98
N CYS A 122 -24.93 6.09 -2.25
CA CYS A 122 -25.75 6.20 -1.04
C CYS A 122 -25.00 6.92 0.09
N THR A 123 -25.57 8.01 0.60
CA THR A 123 -25.07 8.74 1.77
C THR A 123 -25.43 8.04 3.09
N GLY A 124 -24.67 8.33 4.15
CA GLY A 124 -24.97 7.89 5.52
C GLY A 124 -23.75 7.90 6.43
N HIS A 125 -23.91 7.50 7.70
CA HIS A 125 -22.81 7.34 8.66
C HIS A 125 -22.68 5.86 9.03
N VAL A 126 -21.78 5.14 8.33
CA VAL A 126 -21.55 3.69 8.55
C VAL A 126 -20.06 3.41 8.48
N ASP A 127 -19.51 2.84 9.56
CA ASP A 127 -18.15 2.29 9.65
C ASP A 127 -18.12 0.80 9.27
N GLY A 128 -16.93 0.24 9.04
CA GLY A 128 -16.73 -1.16 8.63
C GLY A 128 -15.93 -1.31 7.34
N LYS A 129 -16.21 -2.34 6.54
CA LYS A 129 -15.47 -2.60 5.30
C LYS A 129 -15.60 -1.42 4.32
N PRO A 130 -14.59 -1.09 3.51
CA PRO A 130 -14.65 0.09 2.63
C PRO A 130 -15.78 0.08 1.59
N SER A 131 -16.25 -1.08 1.13
CA SER A 131 -17.43 -1.22 0.25
C SER A 131 -18.78 -0.99 0.95
N ASP A 132 -18.80 -1.19 2.25
CA ASP A 132 -20.01 -1.27 3.08
C ASP A 132 -20.19 0.02 3.90
N SER A 133 -19.08 0.74 4.13
CA SER A 133 -19.02 2.04 4.77
C SER A 133 -19.74 3.12 3.98
N ARG A 134 -20.23 4.14 4.69
CA ARG A 134 -20.97 5.27 4.10
C ARG A 134 -20.42 6.57 4.68
N PHE A 135 -20.35 7.58 3.82
CA PHE A 135 -20.02 8.97 4.14
C PHE A 135 -21.22 9.86 3.79
N ASN A 136 -21.20 11.13 4.19
CA ASN A 136 -22.24 12.09 3.89
C ASN A 136 -21.60 13.45 3.60
N HIS A 137 -21.46 13.75 2.30
CA HIS A 137 -20.80 14.96 1.80
C HIS A 137 -19.40 15.18 2.41
N PRO A 138 -18.46 14.23 2.19
CA PRO A 138 -17.05 14.44 2.56
C PRO A 138 -16.47 15.61 1.76
N LYS A 139 -15.56 16.39 2.38
CA LYS A 139 -14.93 17.57 1.74
C LYS A 139 -13.40 17.58 1.84
N GLY A 140 -12.90 17.30 3.04
CA GLY A 140 -11.47 17.31 3.36
C GLY A 140 -10.87 15.91 3.29
N ILE A 141 -9.61 15.83 2.88
CA ILE A 141 -8.87 14.57 2.80
C ILE A 141 -7.38 14.80 3.05
N THR A 142 -6.78 13.89 3.79
CA THR A 142 -5.34 13.84 4.01
C THR A 142 -4.89 12.39 4.18
N VAL A 143 -3.58 12.14 4.11
CA VAL A 143 -2.98 10.80 4.19
C VAL A 143 -1.80 10.87 5.16
N ASP A 144 -1.69 9.89 6.06
CA ASP A 144 -0.52 9.77 6.94
C ASP A 144 0.65 9.04 6.28
N ASP A 145 1.71 8.82 7.05
CA ASP A 145 2.93 8.18 6.56
C ASP A 145 2.80 6.66 6.37
N LYS A 146 1.74 6.04 6.92
CA LYS A 146 1.39 4.63 6.66
C LYS A 146 0.42 4.44 5.50
N GLY A 147 -0.07 5.52 4.90
CA GLY A 147 -1.09 5.46 3.86
C GLY A 147 -2.53 5.38 4.39
N ASN A 148 -2.77 5.54 5.71
CA ASN A 148 -4.14 5.70 6.19
C ASN A 148 -4.71 7.02 5.68
N VAL A 149 -5.95 6.98 5.16
CA VAL A 149 -6.63 8.14 4.58
C VAL A 149 -7.61 8.70 5.60
N TYR A 150 -7.42 9.95 6.01
CA TYR A 150 -8.32 10.64 6.94
C TYR A 150 -9.21 11.62 6.18
N VAL A 151 -10.51 11.59 6.50
CA VAL A 151 -11.58 12.25 5.75
C VAL A 151 -12.41 13.13 6.67
N ALA A 152 -12.63 14.39 6.27
CA ALA A 152 -13.60 15.27 6.91
C ALA A 152 -14.99 15.03 6.29
N ASP A 153 -15.84 14.33 7.03
CA ASP A 153 -17.13 13.77 6.62
C ASP A 153 -18.26 14.72 7.06
N THR A 154 -18.50 15.77 6.26
CA THR A 154 -18.96 17.05 6.83
C THR A 154 -20.42 17.11 7.26
N GLN A 155 -21.31 16.35 6.62
CA GLN A 155 -22.72 16.26 7.06
C GLN A 155 -22.95 15.13 8.09
N ASN A 156 -21.95 14.29 8.33
CA ASN A 156 -21.90 13.39 9.50
C ASN A 156 -21.17 14.03 10.70
N LEU A 157 -20.60 15.23 10.55
CA LEU A 157 -19.91 15.97 11.62
C LEU A 157 -18.77 15.16 12.25
N ALA A 158 -18.05 14.40 11.41
CA ALA A 158 -17.08 13.39 11.83
C ALA A 158 -15.74 13.51 11.10
N ILE A 159 -14.66 13.13 11.79
CA ILE A 159 -13.38 12.78 11.17
C ILE A 159 -13.34 11.25 11.08
N ARG A 160 -13.23 10.73 9.86
CA ARG A 160 -13.17 9.30 9.55
C ARG A 160 -11.75 8.92 9.17
N LYS A 161 -11.33 7.69 9.47
CA LYS A 161 -10.08 7.07 9.04
C LYS A 161 -10.39 5.89 8.13
N ILE A 162 -9.62 5.70 7.08
CA ILE A 162 -9.59 4.50 6.23
C ILE A 162 -8.21 3.89 6.38
N GLY A 163 -8.13 2.64 6.83
CA GLY A 163 -6.87 1.88 6.97
C GLY A 163 -7.12 0.38 6.83
N ASP A 164 -6.15 -0.45 7.23
CA ASP A 164 -6.19 -1.91 7.04
C ASP A 164 -7.42 -2.59 7.66
N ALA A 165 -7.92 -2.06 8.78
CA ALA A 165 -9.12 -2.55 9.47
C ALA A 165 -10.44 -2.12 8.79
N GLY A 166 -10.38 -1.30 7.73
CA GLY A 166 -11.52 -0.69 7.08
C GLY A 166 -11.69 0.79 7.44
N VAL A 167 -12.94 1.27 7.46
CA VAL A 167 -13.32 2.65 7.79
C VAL A 167 -13.80 2.73 9.24
N THR A 168 -13.25 3.67 9.99
CA THR A 168 -13.63 3.95 11.39
C THR A 168 -13.82 5.45 11.63
N THR A 169 -14.63 5.80 12.62
CA THR A 169 -14.79 7.18 13.11
C THR A 169 -13.80 7.44 14.23
N ILE A 170 -12.95 8.46 14.09
CA ILE A 170 -11.87 8.78 15.06
C ILE A 170 -12.15 10.04 15.89
N ALA A 171 -13.10 10.88 15.48
CA ALA A 171 -13.64 11.99 16.27
C ALA A 171 -15.00 12.44 15.71
N GLY A 172 -15.90 12.93 16.56
CA GLY A 172 -17.22 13.43 16.15
C GLY A 172 -18.24 12.31 15.89
N GLY A 173 -19.22 12.56 15.01
CA GLY A 173 -20.21 11.56 14.55
C GLY A 173 -21.30 11.15 15.55
N LYS A 174 -21.04 11.19 16.87
CA LYS A 174 -21.96 10.76 17.95
C LYS A 174 -23.31 11.49 17.99
N SER A 175 -23.44 12.63 17.29
CA SER A 175 -24.68 13.42 17.22
C SER A 175 -24.74 14.21 15.92
N ASN A 176 -25.85 14.09 15.18
CA ASN A 176 -26.13 14.81 13.93
C ASN A 176 -26.43 16.32 14.15
N VAL A 177 -25.90 16.93 15.20
CA VAL A 177 -26.11 18.34 15.58
C VAL A 177 -24.76 19.03 15.71
N ALA A 178 -24.48 19.88 14.72
CA ALA A 178 -23.28 20.69 14.60
C ALA A 178 -23.07 21.56 15.85
N GLY A 179 -21.81 21.89 16.13
CA GLY A 179 -21.45 22.78 17.22
C GLY A 179 -19.96 22.78 17.52
N TYR A 180 -19.60 23.37 18.65
CA TYR A 180 -18.22 23.54 19.08
C TYR A 180 -18.05 22.95 20.49
N ARG A 181 -17.32 21.84 20.59
CA ARG A 181 -16.96 21.20 21.87
C ARG A 181 -15.68 20.39 21.70
N ASP A 182 -14.71 20.62 22.57
CA ASP A 182 -13.50 19.80 22.72
C ASP A 182 -13.71 18.71 23.80
N GLY A 183 -12.81 17.73 23.86
CA GLY A 183 -12.86 16.61 24.79
C GLY A 183 -12.36 15.31 24.15
N PRO A 184 -12.71 14.14 24.71
CA PRO A 184 -12.48 12.84 24.08
C PRO A 184 -13.10 12.78 22.67
N SER A 185 -12.53 11.95 21.79
CA SER A 185 -12.97 11.77 20.40
C SER A 185 -14.48 11.66 20.19
N GLU A 186 -15.15 10.87 21.04
CA GLU A 186 -16.60 10.64 20.96
C GLU A 186 -17.44 11.85 21.39
N ASP A 187 -16.88 12.76 22.19
CA ASP A 187 -17.57 13.96 22.67
C ASP A 187 -17.21 15.22 21.86
N ALA A 188 -16.13 15.19 21.07
CA ALA A 188 -15.80 16.28 20.15
C ALA A 188 -16.98 16.61 19.22
N LYS A 189 -17.29 17.90 19.06
CA LYS A 189 -18.28 18.40 18.09
C LYS A 189 -17.65 19.39 17.12
N PHE A 190 -17.97 19.25 15.84
CA PHE A 190 -17.51 20.12 14.74
C PHE A 190 -18.69 20.86 14.10
N SER A 191 -18.40 21.89 13.31
CA SER A 191 -19.40 22.50 12.41
C SER A 191 -19.72 21.57 11.21
N ASN A 192 -20.56 22.01 10.28
CA ASN A 192 -20.77 21.35 8.98
C ASN A 192 -19.84 21.89 7.86
N ASP A 193 -18.89 22.77 8.20
CA ASP A 193 -17.86 23.23 7.26
C ASP A 193 -16.48 23.22 7.91
N PHE A 194 -15.87 22.03 7.88
CA PHE A 194 -14.51 21.79 8.33
C PHE A 194 -13.68 21.10 7.23
N ASP A 195 -12.40 20.89 7.51
CA ASP A 195 -11.41 20.26 6.64
C ASP A 195 -10.28 19.66 7.51
N VAL A 196 -9.44 18.78 6.96
CA VAL A 196 -8.43 18.02 7.72
C VAL A 196 -7.08 17.97 7.01
N VAL A 197 -6.00 18.18 7.76
CA VAL A 197 -4.61 18.19 7.27
C VAL A 197 -3.72 17.41 8.25
N TYR A 198 -3.00 16.39 7.77
CA TYR A 198 -2.00 15.67 8.57
C TYR A 198 -0.69 16.46 8.66
N VAL A 199 -0.12 16.53 9.86
CA VAL A 199 1.13 17.24 10.15
C VAL A 199 2.14 16.26 10.77
N ARG A 200 2.86 15.55 9.90
CA ARG A 200 3.90 14.55 10.21
C ARG A 200 4.77 14.89 11.43
N PRO A 201 5.43 16.07 11.52
CA PRO A 201 6.36 16.35 12.63
C PRO A 201 5.77 16.35 14.05
N ILE A 202 4.44 16.40 14.19
CA ILE A 202 3.73 16.42 15.48
C ILE A 202 2.72 15.28 15.63
N CYS A 203 2.77 14.26 14.76
CA CYS A 203 1.88 13.10 14.80
C CYS A 203 0.39 13.47 15.02
N SER A 204 -0.10 14.46 14.28
CA SER A 204 -1.44 15.03 14.52
C SER A 204 -2.16 15.38 13.23
N LEU A 205 -3.48 15.34 13.28
CA LEU A 205 -4.35 16.04 12.33
C LEU A 205 -4.65 17.44 12.86
N LEU A 206 -4.56 18.44 11.98
CA LEU A 206 -5.20 19.73 12.20
C LEU A 206 -6.55 19.74 11.48
N VAL A 207 -7.60 20.04 12.24
CA VAL A 207 -8.96 20.24 11.73
C VAL A 207 -9.20 21.74 11.59
N ILE A 208 -9.47 22.18 10.35
CA ILE A 208 -9.74 23.58 10.00
C ILE A 208 -11.26 23.77 10.02
N ASP A 209 -11.81 24.04 11.21
CA ASP A 209 -13.25 24.10 11.51
C ASP A 209 -13.80 25.50 11.23
N ARG A 210 -13.97 25.83 9.93
CA ARG A 210 -14.33 27.17 9.44
C ARG A 210 -15.66 27.65 9.99
N GLY A 211 -16.66 26.77 10.06
CA GLY A 211 -17.97 27.12 10.63
C GLY A 211 -17.95 27.49 12.12
N ASN A 212 -16.89 27.09 12.85
CA ASN A 212 -16.62 27.49 14.24
C ASN A 212 -15.46 28.52 14.36
N ALA A 213 -14.94 29.01 13.23
CA ALA A 213 -13.75 29.89 13.14
C ALA A 213 -12.50 29.37 13.89
N ALA A 214 -12.34 28.04 13.98
CA ALA A 214 -11.33 27.41 14.85
C ALA A 214 -10.33 26.53 14.10
N LEU A 215 -9.07 26.55 14.54
CA LEU A 215 -8.06 25.53 14.20
C LEU A 215 -7.91 24.60 15.40
N ARG A 216 -8.07 23.29 15.18
CA ARG A 216 -8.18 22.29 16.25
C ARG A 216 -7.24 21.13 15.99
N GLN A 217 -6.75 20.47 17.03
CA GLN A 217 -5.78 19.39 16.92
C GLN A 217 -6.38 18.06 17.38
N ILE A 218 -6.14 16.99 16.61
CA ILE A 218 -6.34 15.61 17.02
C ILE A 218 -4.96 14.94 16.99
N ILE A 219 -4.44 14.58 18.16
CA ILE A 219 -3.21 13.79 18.28
C ILE A 219 -3.55 12.37 17.84
N LEU A 220 -2.74 11.79 16.94
CA LEU A 220 -2.93 10.43 16.45
C LEU A 220 -2.21 9.42 17.36
N ASN A 221 -2.60 8.14 17.23
CA ASN A 221 -1.84 7.06 17.86
C ASN A 221 -0.43 7.01 17.26
N GLN A 222 0.59 6.80 18.10
CA GLN A 222 1.98 6.68 17.64
C GLN A 222 2.16 5.56 16.60
N GLU A 223 1.28 4.54 16.61
CA GLU A 223 1.28 3.47 15.60
C GLU A 223 0.94 3.95 14.19
N ASP A 224 0.18 5.04 14.01
CA ASP A 224 -0.18 5.62 12.71
C ASP A 224 0.96 6.45 12.12
N CYS A 225 1.69 7.15 12.99
CA CYS A 225 2.83 7.99 12.63
C CYS A 225 4.17 7.25 12.56
N ASN A 226 4.25 6.05 13.14
CA ASN A 226 5.42 5.19 13.05
C ASN A 226 5.52 4.57 11.65
N TYR A 227 6.04 5.36 10.70
CA TYR A 227 6.60 4.82 9.48
C TYR A 227 7.69 3.80 9.84
N GLN A 228 7.49 2.54 9.49
CA GLN A 228 8.60 1.60 9.45
C GLN A 228 9.48 1.96 8.25
N SER A 229 10.34 2.95 8.45
CA SER A 229 11.60 2.99 7.75
C SER A 229 12.25 1.62 7.89
N SER A 230 12.31 0.87 6.79
CA SER A 230 13.25 -0.25 6.63
C SER A 230 14.69 0.27 6.46
N SER A 231 15.03 1.30 7.24
CA SER A 231 16.39 1.72 7.51
C SER A 231 17.08 0.55 8.20
N ILE A 232 17.84 -0.19 7.40
CA ILE A 232 18.65 -1.35 7.81
C ILE A 232 19.33 -0.98 9.12
N SER A 233 18.92 -1.62 10.22
CA SER A 233 19.43 -1.24 11.53
C SER A 233 20.93 -1.54 11.59
N ILE A 234 21.66 -0.80 12.42
CA ILE A 234 23.08 -1.08 12.67
C ILE A 234 23.25 -2.52 13.19
N THR A 235 22.24 -3.08 13.88
CA THR A 235 22.17 -4.51 14.24
C THR A 235 22.12 -5.44 13.03
N ASP A 236 21.46 -5.04 11.96
CA ASP A 236 21.20 -5.88 10.79
C ASP A 236 22.44 -5.88 9.88
N VAL A 237 23.08 -4.71 9.75
CA VAL A 237 24.42 -4.59 9.14
C VAL A 237 25.44 -5.42 9.92
N LEU A 238 25.50 -5.30 11.26
CA LEU A 238 26.46 -6.01 12.09
C LEU A 238 26.22 -7.54 12.12
N THR A 239 24.97 -8.00 12.06
CA THR A 239 24.67 -9.45 12.00
C THR A 239 25.02 -10.05 10.64
N VAL A 240 24.75 -9.36 9.53
CA VAL A 240 25.19 -9.78 8.19
C VAL A 240 26.72 -9.79 8.08
N VAL A 241 27.40 -8.72 8.52
CA VAL A 241 28.87 -8.66 8.53
C VAL A 241 29.47 -9.74 9.44
N GLY A 242 28.89 -9.97 10.63
CA GLY A 242 29.29 -11.03 11.54
C GLY A 242 29.15 -12.43 10.92
N ALA A 243 28.03 -12.70 10.25
CA ALA A 243 27.81 -13.97 9.55
C ALA A 243 28.84 -14.20 8.43
N VAL A 244 29.13 -13.18 7.62
CA VAL A 244 30.15 -13.24 6.56
C VAL A 244 31.55 -13.50 7.15
N LEU A 245 31.90 -12.84 8.27
CA LEU A 245 33.18 -13.05 8.95
C LEU A 245 33.29 -14.47 9.55
N VAL A 246 32.21 -15.04 10.10
CA VAL A 246 32.17 -16.42 10.61
C VAL A 246 32.30 -17.45 9.48
N VAL A 247 31.63 -17.24 8.35
CA VAL A 247 31.77 -18.09 7.16
C VAL A 247 33.19 -18.01 6.60
N TYR A 248 33.78 -16.81 6.52
CA TYR A 248 35.17 -16.65 6.11
C TYR A 248 36.15 -17.31 7.08
N ALA A 249 35.95 -17.17 8.39
CA ALA A 249 36.81 -17.78 9.41
C ALA A 249 36.76 -19.32 9.36
N THR A 250 35.57 -19.92 9.24
CA THR A 250 35.42 -21.39 9.14
C THR A 250 36.00 -21.94 7.84
N TYR A 251 35.80 -21.24 6.69
CA TYR A 251 36.45 -21.57 5.43
C TYR A 251 38.00 -21.51 5.51
N ARG A 252 38.54 -20.45 6.13
CA ARG A 252 40.00 -20.31 6.35
C ARG A 252 40.56 -21.35 7.32
N PHE A 253 39.77 -21.82 8.29
CA PHE A 253 40.16 -22.89 9.22
C PHE A 253 40.20 -24.26 8.52
N GLN A 254 39.21 -24.56 7.67
CA GLN A 254 39.19 -25.77 6.83
C GLN A 254 40.37 -25.79 5.84
N GLN A 255 40.70 -24.65 5.23
CA GLN A 255 41.90 -24.47 4.40
C GLN A 255 43.22 -24.52 5.19
N GLY A 256 43.18 -24.42 6.53
CA GLY A 256 44.37 -24.41 7.40
C GLY A 256 44.87 -25.80 7.78
N PHE A 257 44.00 -26.82 7.81
CA PHE A 257 44.39 -28.20 8.07
C PHE A 257 44.78 -28.93 6.78
N GLY A 258 46.03 -28.74 6.37
CA GLY A 258 46.68 -29.59 5.37
C GLY A 258 46.68 -31.06 5.82
N SER A 259 46.39 -31.97 4.89
CA SER A 259 46.17 -33.40 5.19
C SER A 259 47.37 -34.08 5.82
N SER A 260 47.24 -34.53 7.07
CA SER A 260 48.17 -35.42 7.77
C SER A 260 47.46 -36.12 8.94
N PHE A 261 48.04 -37.21 9.44
CA PHE A 261 47.51 -38.08 10.51
C PHE A 261 46.25 -38.90 10.15
N ILE A 262 46.39 -39.79 9.17
CA ILE A 262 45.76 -41.12 9.25
C ILE A 262 46.88 -42.12 9.61
N PRO A 263 46.91 -42.71 10.82
CA PRO A 263 47.82 -43.80 11.12
C PRO A 263 47.35 -45.07 10.41
N LYS A 264 48.17 -45.63 9.51
CA LYS A 264 48.04 -47.02 9.11
C LYS A 264 48.63 -47.89 10.23
N THR A 265 47.79 -48.66 10.91
CA THR A 265 48.26 -49.75 11.78
C THR A 265 47.89 -51.07 11.11
N GLU A 266 48.88 -51.69 10.49
CA GLU A 266 48.78 -53.03 9.90
C GLU A 266 49.26 -54.05 10.94
N TYR A 267 48.40 -55.02 11.29
CA TYR A 267 48.77 -56.18 12.08
C TYR A 267 48.11 -57.42 11.48
N ALA A 268 48.89 -58.46 11.31
CA ALA A 268 48.47 -59.75 10.77
C ALA A 268 48.92 -60.90 11.67
N GLU A 269 48.28 -62.05 11.44
CA GLU A 269 48.64 -63.41 11.89
C GLU A 269 48.33 -63.85 13.35
N PHE A 270 48.01 -65.16 13.43
CA PHE A 270 47.91 -66.06 14.59
C PHE A 270 46.91 -65.73 15.72
N TYR A 271 46.00 -66.64 16.14
CA TYR A 271 45.74 -68.06 15.77
C TYR A 271 44.28 -68.27 15.32
N GLY A 272 44.01 -69.39 14.65
CA GLY A 272 42.65 -69.83 14.26
C GLY A 272 42.09 -70.98 15.12
N SER A 273 40.97 -71.55 14.67
CA SER A 273 40.00 -72.40 15.41
C SER A 273 38.98 -71.57 16.21
N THR A 274 37.68 -71.87 16.22
CA THR A 274 37.00 -73.15 15.91
C THR A 274 35.74 -72.95 15.04
N GLU A 275 35.30 -73.98 14.33
CA GLU A 275 33.99 -74.08 13.66
C GLU A 275 32.84 -74.12 14.70
N VAL A 276 31.57 -73.78 14.43
CA VAL A 276 30.55 -74.47 13.59
C VAL A 276 29.34 -73.51 13.34
N PRO A 277 28.52 -73.61 12.26
CA PRO A 277 27.68 -72.50 11.77
C PRO A 277 26.14 -72.68 11.88
N SER A 278 25.37 -71.61 11.60
CA SER A 278 23.95 -71.73 11.19
C SER A 278 23.41 -70.61 10.26
N TYR A 279 22.32 -70.95 9.57
CA TYR A 279 21.80 -70.45 8.30
C TYR A 279 21.33 -68.98 8.13
N ALA A 280 21.60 -68.51 6.90
CA ALA A 280 21.10 -67.36 6.16
C ALA A 280 19.56 -67.16 6.02
N THR A 281 19.19 -65.93 5.60
CA THR A 281 18.02 -65.65 4.72
C THR A 281 18.38 -64.53 3.71
N SER A 282 17.65 -64.36 2.59
CA SER A 282 18.19 -63.60 1.43
C SER A 282 17.21 -62.79 0.56
N LYS A 283 17.75 -61.73 -0.07
CA LYS A 283 17.48 -61.16 -1.42
C LYS A 283 16.05 -60.67 -1.82
N SER A 284 15.92 -59.33 -1.86
CA SER A 284 15.82 -58.52 -3.11
C SER A 284 14.68 -58.73 -4.15
N LEU A 285 13.83 -57.69 -4.28
CA LEU A 285 13.26 -57.07 -5.51
C LEU A 285 12.49 -57.91 -6.58
N LYS A 286 11.20 -57.54 -6.85
CA LYS A 286 10.78 -56.79 -8.08
C LYS A 286 9.32 -56.26 -8.04
N GLN A 287 8.93 -55.53 -9.10
CA GLN A 287 7.60 -54.94 -9.40
C GLN A 287 6.51 -56.04 -9.60
N ARG A 288 5.17 -55.82 -9.66
CA ARG A 288 4.41 -54.79 -10.42
C ARG A 288 2.88 -54.86 -10.13
N SER A 289 2.15 -53.75 -10.33
CA SER A 289 0.73 -53.61 -10.77
C SER A 289 -0.48 -54.30 -10.07
N LYS A 290 -1.42 -53.43 -9.63
CA LYS A 290 -2.91 -53.52 -9.73
C LYS A 290 -3.62 -54.89 -9.69
N HIS A 291 -4.45 -55.11 -8.67
CA HIS A 291 -5.91 -55.30 -8.84
C HIS A 291 -6.66 -54.99 -7.53
N ARG A 292 -7.89 -54.45 -7.61
CA ARG A 292 -8.82 -54.31 -6.46
C ARG A 292 -10.20 -54.80 -6.89
N GLN A 293 -10.72 -55.83 -6.22
CA GLN A 293 -12.08 -56.35 -6.46
C GLN A 293 -13.14 -55.55 -5.69
N ARG A 294 -14.42 -55.88 -5.93
CA ARG A 294 -15.57 -54.99 -5.78
C ARG A 294 -16.84 -55.77 -5.38
N GLU A 295 -17.54 -55.27 -4.36
CA GLU A 295 -18.97 -55.50 -4.08
C GLU A 295 -19.59 -54.10 -3.78
N LYS A 296 -20.64 -53.61 -4.47
CA LYS A 296 -22.10 -53.95 -4.46
C LYS A 296 -22.82 -53.33 -3.22
N VAL A 297 -23.98 -52.63 -3.28
CA VAL A 297 -24.98 -52.15 -4.29
C VAL A 297 -25.49 -50.76 -3.79
N GLY A 298 -26.13 -49.82 -4.51
CA GLY A 298 -26.63 -49.67 -5.90
C GLY A 298 -26.24 -48.32 -6.54
N HIS A 299 -26.92 -47.70 -7.52
CA HIS A 299 -28.23 -47.86 -8.21
C HIS A 299 -29.49 -47.25 -7.55
N LEU A 300 -30.38 -46.50 -8.25
CA LEU A 300 -30.53 -46.26 -9.72
C LEU A 300 -31.43 -45.02 -10.07
N LEU A 301 -30.91 -44.06 -10.90
CA LEU A 301 -31.66 -43.12 -11.80
C LEU A 301 -32.66 -42.08 -11.20
N LEU A 302 -33.20 -41.05 -11.91
CA LEU A 302 -33.11 -40.53 -13.30
C LEU A 302 -33.33 -38.99 -13.38
N GLU A 303 -33.44 -38.44 -14.60
CA GLU A 303 -33.89 -37.10 -15.04
C GLU A 303 -35.32 -36.71 -14.52
N GLY A 304 -35.86 -35.49 -14.65
CA GLY A 304 -35.44 -34.23 -15.28
C GLY A 304 -36.62 -33.53 -16.02
N VAL A 305 -36.59 -32.19 -16.16
CA VAL A 305 -37.58 -31.34 -16.89
C VAL A 305 -39.00 -31.21 -16.24
N GLY A 306 -39.69 -30.06 -16.41
CA GLY A 306 -41.16 -29.98 -16.25
C GLY A 306 -41.73 -28.71 -15.60
N ALA A 307 -42.45 -27.89 -16.38
CA ALA A 307 -42.88 -26.52 -16.04
C ALA A 307 -44.23 -26.34 -15.29
N GLU A 308 -44.43 -25.09 -14.83
CA GLU A 308 -45.69 -24.29 -14.87
C GLU A 308 -46.74 -24.21 -13.71
N LYS A 309 -47.39 -23.03 -13.69
CA LYS A 309 -48.72 -22.62 -13.15
C LYS A 309 -48.99 -22.43 -11.64
N LYS A 310 -49.44 -21.20 -11.31
CA LYS A 310 -50.21 -20.80 -10.11
C LYS A 310 -51.68 -21.23 -10.26
N PRO A 311 -52.49 -21.30 -9.17
CA PRO A 311 -53.40 -20.16 -8.93
C PRO A 311 -53.79 -19.82 -7.46
N VAL A 312 -53.91 -18.51 -7.22
CA VAL A 312 -54.91 -17.77 -6.40
C VAL A 312 -55.72 -18.50 -5.30
N LYS A 313 -55.76 -17.90 -4.09
CA LYS A 313 -56.99 -17.79 -3.28
C LYS A 313 -57.09 -16.43 -2.57
N LYS A 314 -58.33 -15.92 -2.39
CA LYS A 314 -58.66 -14.57 -1.87
C LYS A 314 -59.39 -14.63 -0.52
N ARG A 315 -59.19 -13.61 0.32
CA ARG A 315 -60.14 -13.00 1.30
C ARG A 315 -59.55 -11.62 1.68
N LYS A 316 -60.25 -10.46 1.73
CA LYS A 316 -61.58 -10.06 2.29
C LYS A 316 -61.67 -10.32 3.80
N ASN A 317 -62.12 -9.44 4.70
CA ASN A 317 -62.70 -8.07 4.70
C ASN A 317 -62.54 -7.51 6.17
N GLN A 318 -62.77 -6.25 6.59
CA GLN A 318 -63.25 -4.98 6.00
C GLN A 318 -62.85 -3.77 6.90
N LEU A 319 -63.02 -2.53 6.39
CA LEU A 319 -63.34 -1.26 7.08
C LEU A 319 -63.11 -1.12 8.61
N ARG A 320 -62.27 -0.16 9.02
CA ARG A 320 -62.75 1.15 9.49
C ARG A 320 -61.67 2.23 9.40
#